data_AF-A0A8S2CQZ2-F1
#
_entry.id   AF-A0A8S2CQZ2-F1
#
_cell.length_a   1.000
_cell.length_b   1.000
_cell.length_c   1.000
_cell.angle_alpha   90.00
_cell.angle_beta   90.00
_cell.angle_gamma   90.00
#
_symmetry.space_group_name_H-M   'P 1'
#
loop_
_entity.id
_entity.type
_entity.pdbx_description
1 polymer ?
#
loop_
_entity_poly.entity_id
_entity_poly.type
_entity_poly.pdbx_seq_one_letter_code
_entity_poly.pdbx_strand_id
1 'polypeptide(L)'
;MAVHVPLSPEADGRPVITPTQDIVLGNYYLTIEQRNVLGEGMLFASQNEALIAFQNGAVHVHALVGISTKAYPLKSFTSPGVIVTTIGKILLNSVLPVTMNYINAPSEIGGNGPTTIVKHGESIKTAIENRTLAIPFAKKHLSLIVEHLYKNFALHDVPRTMDLVKNLGFEFATRSGITVSAFDVPTYDRKYEYFTVADASVERLTGQFNKGLLTNDERYSRVVRI
;
A
#
# COMPACT_ATOMS: atom_id res chain seq x y z
N MET A 1 13.51 -19.25 20.83
CA MET A 1 13.24 -17.98 20.14
C MET A 1 14.43 -17.67 19.24
N ALA A 2 14.24 -17.64 17.92
CA ALA A 2 15.31 -17.26 16.99
C ALA A 2 15.47 -15.73 17.04
N VAL A 3 16.44 -15.26 17.84
CA VAL A 3 16.78 -13.82 17.95
C VAL A 3 17.62 -13.36 16.75
N HIS A 4 18.20 -14.29 16.00
CA HIS A 4 18.91 -14.01 14.76
C HIS A 4 17.95 -14.12 13.58
N VAL A 5 17.72 -13.02 12.88
CA VAL A 5 16.94 -13.04 11.64
C VAL A 5 17.81 -13.62 10.54
N PRO A 6 17.45 -14.77 9.93
CA PRO A 6 18.22 -15.31 8.83
C PRO A 6 18.01 -14.40 7.60
N LEU A 7 19.10 -13.83 7.09
CA LEU A 7 19.14 -13.34 5.71
C LEU A 7 19.12 -14.57 4.79
N SER A 8 18.37 -14.54 3.69
CA SER A 8 18.29 -15.71 2.80
C SER A 8 19.63 -15.92 2.11
N PRO A 9 20.23 -17.11 2.18
CA PRO A 9 21.44 -17.40 1.41
C PRO A 9 21.17 -17.54 -0.10
N GLU A 10 19.90 -17.69 -0.51
CA GLU A 10 19.54 -18.11 -1.88
C GLU A 10 18.98 -16.98 -2.80
N ALA A 11 18.77 -15.76 -2.30
CA ALA A 11 18.22 -14.67 -3.12
C ALA A 11 18.67 -13.26 -2.66
N ASP A 12 19.55 -12.63 -3.45
CA ASP A 12 19.83 -11.17 -3.48
C ASP A 12 20.15 -10.44 -2.16
N GLY A 13 20.40 -11.13 -1.04
CA GLY A 13 20.61 -10.50 0.27
C GLY A 13 19.36 -9.80 0.83
N ARG A 14 18.17 -10.12 0.30
CA ARG A 14 16.90 -9.51 0.74
C ARG A 14 16.41 -10.16 2.04
N PRO A 15 15.80 -9.38 2.95
CA PRO A 15 15.34 -9.89 4.23
C PRO A 15 14.21 -10.92 4.04
N VAL A 16 14.36 -12.09 4.65
CA VAL A 16 13.40 -13.21 4.56
C VAL A 16 12.11 -12.92 5.33
N ILE A 17 12.19 -12.06 6.33
CA ILE A 17 11.09 -11.69 7.22
C ILE A 17 10.17 -10.60 6.64
N THR A 18 9.79 -10.73 5.39
CA THR A 18 8.81 -9.81 4.80
C THR A 18 7.41 -10.12 5.33
N PRO A 19 6.64 -9.13 5.83
CA PRO A 19 5.26 -9.35 6.24
C PRO A 19 4.38 -9.98 5.14
N THR A 20 3.43 -10.84 5.53
CA THR A 20 2.55 -11.56 4.61
C THR A 20 1.07 -11.45 5.03
N GLN A 21 0.17 -11.77 4.08
CA GLN A 21 -1.28 -11.91 4.28
C GLN A 21 -1.90 -10.75 5.08
N ASP A 22 -2.47 -11.03 6.25
CA ASP A 22 -3.23 -10.08 7.06
C ASP A 22 -2.39 -8.89 7.53
N ILE A 23 -1.09 -9.11 7.77
CA ILE A 23 -0.19 -8.01 8.13
C ILE A 23 -0.10 -7.03 6.96
N VAL A 24 0.01 -7.53 5.73
CA VAL A 24 0.03 -6.68 4.53
C VAL A 24 -1.33 -5.99 4.36
N LEU A 25 -2.42 -6.72 4.56
CA LEU A 25 -3.78 -6.21 4.40
C LEU A 25 -4.08 -5.06 5.38
N GLY A 26 -3.70 -5.21 6.65
CA GLY A 26 -3.93 -4.18 7.65
C GLY A 26 -3.04 -2.96 7.46
N ASN A 27 -1.77 -3.13 7.10
CA ASN A 27 -0.89 -2.01 6.75
C ASN A 27 -1.33 -1.31 5.45
N TYR A 28 -1.86 -2.07 4.49
CA TYR A 28 -2.45 -1.52 3.27
C TYR A 28 -3.65 -0.65 3.64
N TYR A 29 -4.62 -1.19 4.38
CA TYR A 29 -5.81 -0.47 4.85
C TYR A 29 -5.42 0.80 5.62
N LEU A 30 -4.53 0.67 6.61
CA LEU A 30 -4.04 1.79 7.42
C LEU A 30 -3.50 2.96 6.60
N THR A 31 -2.90 2.69 5.44
CA THR A 31 -2.21 3.71 4.64
C THR A 31 -3.02 4.22 3.45
N ILE A 32 -4.28 3.79 3.32
CA ILE A 32 -5.20 4.33 2.31
C ILE A 32 -5.46 5.82 2.61
N GLU A 33 -5.47 6.62 1.55
CA GLU A 33 -5.93 8.00 1.58
C GLU A 33 -7.31 8.08 0.93
N GLN A 34 -8.25 8.76 1.57
CA GLN A 34 -9.58 9.03 1.02
C GLN A 34 -9.89 10.53 1.10
N ARG A 35 -10.61 11.02 0.09
CA ARG A 35 -11.16 12.39 0.07
C ARG A 35 -12.58 12.39 0.61
N ASN A 36 -13.02 13.55 1.08
CA ASN A 36 -14.34 13.84 1.62
C ASN A 36 -14.71 12.95 2.82
N VAL A 37 -13.74 12.69 3.70
CA VAL A 37 -13.94 11.90 4.92
C VAL A 37 -13.90 12.77 6.17
N LEU A 38 -14.46 12.26 7.26
CA LEU A 38 -14.54 12.97 8.53
C LEU A 38 -13.14 13.39 9.02
N GLY A 39 -12.98 14.68 9.31
CA GLY A 39 -11.72 15.25 9.81
C GLY A 39 -10.72 15.68 8.74
N GLU A 40 -11.12 15.73 7.46
CA GLU A 40 -10.27 16.24 6.39
C GLU A 40 -9.90 17.72 6.59
N GLY A 41 -8.61 18.02 6.41
CA GLY A 41 -8.03 19.34 6.57
C GLY A 41 -7.82 19.78 8.02
N MET A 42 -8.04 18.88 9.00
CA MET A 42 -7.69 19.17 10.40
C MET A 42 -6.19 19.29 10.59
N LEU A 43 -5.81 20.14 11.53
CA LEU A 43 -4.43 20.46 11.87
C LEU A 43 -4.10 19.94 13.26
N PHE A 44 -2.98 19.25 13.37
CA PHE A 44 -2.48 18.71 14.62
C PHE A 44 -1.11 19.28 14.97
N ALA A 45 -0.95 19.67 16.23
CA ALA A 45 0.32 20.13 16.77
C ALA A 45 1.22 18.95 17.19
N SER A 46 0.63 17.82 17.57
CA SER A 46 1.36 16.62 18.02
C SER A 46 0.72 15.31 17.55
N GLN A 47 1.51 14.23 17.62
CA GLN A 47 1.03 12.88 17.33
C GLN A 47 -0.05 12.42 18.32
N ASN A 48 0.08 12.80 19.60
CA ASN A 48 -0.88 12.43 20.64
C ASN A 48 -2.24 13.10 20.42
N GLU A 49 -2.25 14.35 19.96
CA GLU A 49 -3.48 15.07 19.64
C GLU A 49 -4.23 14.38 18.48
N ALA A 50 -3.50 14.00 17.43
CA ALA A 50 -4.04 13.24 16.31
C ALA A 50 -4.64 11.89 16.77
N LEU A 51 -3.96 11.20 17.69
CA LEU A 51 -4.45 9.94 18.27
C LEU A 51 -5.72 10.13 19.11
N ILE A 52 -5.77 11.17 19.94
CA ILE A 52 -6.96 11.50 20.74
C ILE A 52 -8.14 11.84 19.84
N ALA A 53 -7.91 12.61 18.77
CA ALA A 53 -8.95 12.94 17.81
C ALA A 53 -9.50 11.69 17.08
N PHE A 54 -8.63 10.73 16.75
CA PHE A 54 -9.03 9.44 16.21
C PHE A 54 -9.82 8.60 17.23
N GLN A 55 -9.36 8.51 18.48
CA GLN A 55 -10.03 7.76 19.54
C GLN A 55 -11.41 8.32 19.89
N ASN A 56 -11.57 9.64 19.83
CA ASN A 56 -12.86 10.31 20.04
C ASN A 56 -13.79 10.22 18.80
N GLY A 57 -13.35 9.61 17.71
CA GLY A 57 -14.12 9.50 16.46
C GLY A 57 -14.29 10.83 15.72
N ALA A 58 -13.48 11.85 16.02
CA ALA A 58 -13.53 13.14 15.35
C ALA A 58 -12.86 13.10 13.96
N VAL A 59 -11.97 12.13 13.72
CA VAL A 59 -11.22 11.98 12.47
C VAL A 59 -11.19 10.52 12.04
N HIS A 60 -11.37 10.28 10.74
CA HIS A 60 -11.24 8.94 10.16
C HIS A 60 -9.77 8.57 9.90
N VAL A 61 -9.43 7.28 9.96
CA VAL A 61 -8.04 6.81 9.75
C VAL A 61 -7.46 7.18 8.38
N HIS A 62 -8.31 7.23 7.35
CA HIS A 62 -7.95 7.61 5.97
C HIS A 62 -8.04 9.11 5.68
N ALA A 63 -8.40 9.93 6.67
CA ALA A 63 -8.56 11.37 6.46
C ALA A 63 -7.23 12.08 6.24
N LEU A 64 -7.23 12.99 5.27
CA LEU A 64 -6.09 13.86 4.98
C LEU A 64 -6.03 14.97 6.02
N VAL A 65 -4.97 14.96 6.83
CA VAL A 65 -4.75 15.86 7.96
C VAL A 65 -3.36 16.50 7.84
N GLY A 66 -3.19 17.67 8.41
CA GLY A 66 -1.90 18.32 8.49
C GLY A 66 -1.27 18.13 9.87
N ILE A 67 0.00 17.76 9.92
CA ILE A 67 0.78 17.74 11.16
C ILE A 67 2.04 18.60 11.02
N SER A 68 2.36 19.39 12.05
CA SER A 68 3.57 20.22 12.00
C SER A 68 4.84 19.36 12.02
N THR A 69 5.85 19.72 11.24
CA THR A 69 7.18 19.07 11.28
C THR A 69 7.82 19.17 12.67
N LYS A 70 7.46 20.19 13.46
CA LYS A 70 7.91 20.36 14.86
C LYS A 70 7.46 19.23 15.79
N ALA A 71 6.41 18.48 15.41
CA ALA A 71 5.93 17.32 16.17
C ALA A 71 6.92 16.14 16.17
N TYR A 72 7.95 16.20 15.32
CA TYR A 72 8.93 15.14 15.14
C TYR A 72 10.37 15.69 15.32
N PRO A 73 10.82 15.92 16.56
CA PRO A 73 12.11 16.58 16.82
C PRO A 73 13.32 15.76 16.37
N LEU A 74 13.20 14.43 16.31
CA LEU A 74 14.29 13.51 15.97
C LEU A 74 14.31 13.09 14.49
N LYS A 75 13.30 13.50 13.70
CA LYS A 75 13.22 13.15 12.27
C LYS A 75 13.77 14.28 11.41
N SER A 76 14.51 13.91 10.38
CA SER A 76 15.02 14.84 9.38
C SER A 76 13.93 15.18 8.36
N PHE A 77 13.74 16.47 8.10
CA PHE A 77 12.82 16.99 7.08
C PHE A 77 13.56 17.95 6.15
N THR A 78 13.14 17.99 4.89
CA THR A 78 13.73 18.90 3.89
C THR A 78 13.46 20.38 4.20
N SER A 79 12.31 20.70 4.81
CA SER A 79 11.96 22.06 5.20
C SER A 79 11.01 22.09 6.41
N PRO A 80 11.03 23.14 7.25
CA PRO A 80 10.06 23.31 8.32
C PRO A 80 8.69 23.72 7.75
N GLY A 81 7.62 23.07 8.20
CA GLY A 81 6.28 23.37 7.71
C GLY A 81 5.20 22.45 8.26
N VAL A 82 4.13 22.28 7.50
CA VAL A 82 3.05 21.31 7.80
C VAL A 82 3.09 20.20 6.77
N ILE A 83 3.20 18.96 7.24
CA ILE A 83 3.14 17.76 6.40
C ILE A 83 1.68 17.40 6.23
N VAL A 84 1.23 17.27 4.99
CA VAL A 84 -0.09 16.70 4.68
C VAL A 84 0.04 15.19 4.65
N THR A 85 -0.65 14.51 5.56
CA THR A 85 -0.58 13.05 5.73
C THR A 85 -1.93 12.50 6.19
N THR A 86 -1.99 11.25 6.64
CA THR A 86 -3.18 10.66 7.25
C THR A 86 -2.90 10.18 8.67
N ILE A 87 -3.96 10.02 9.47
CA ILE A 87 -3.85 9.42 10.80
C ILE A 87 -3.16 8.06 10.75
N GLY A 88 -3.52 7.21 9.78
CA GLY A 88 -2.91 5.90 9.66
C GLY A 88 -1.41 5.94 9.34
N LYS A 89 -0.96 6.91 8.52
CA LYS A 89 0.48 7.11 8.28
C LYS A 89 1.21 7.67 9.49
N ILE A 90 0.56 8.52 10.29
CA ILE A 90 1.11 8.98 11.57
C ILE A 90 1.36 7.78 12.49
N LEU A 91 0.40 6.85 12.61
CA LEU A 91 0.52 5.62 13.39
C LEU A 91 1.61 4.68 12.87
N LEU A 92 1.72 4.51 11.55
CA LEU A 92 2.79 3.71 10.97
C LEU A 92 4.16 4.34 11.29
N ASN A 93 4.28 5.66 11.19
CA ASN A 93 5.53 6.37 11.45
C ASN A 93 5.90 6.43 12.94
N SER A 94 4.97 6.14 13.87
CA SER A 94 5.24 6.07 15.30
C SER A 94 5.80 4.72 15.73
N VAL A 95 5.54 3.64 14.99
CA VAL A 95 6.14 2.33 15.26
C VAL A 95 7.54 2.17 14.64
N LEU A 96 7.87 2.97 13.63
CA LEU A 96 9.19 3.03 13.03
C LEU A 96 10.20 3.77 13.94
N PRO A 97 11.51 3.50 13.80
CA PRO A 97 12.53 4.15 14.60
C PRO A 97 12.48 5.68 14.47
N VAL A 98 12.73 6.38 15.58
CA VAL A 98 12.63 7.85 15.65
C VAL A 98 13.65 8.58 14.77
N THR A 99 14.77 7.94 14.44
CA THR A 99 15.82 8.48 13.55
C THR A 99 15.54 8.19 12.07
N MET A 100 14.54 7.37 11.75
CA MET A 100 14.13 7.11 10.37
C MET A 100 13.35 8.30 9.81
N ASN A 101 13.60 8.64 8.55
CA ASN A 101 12.86 9.69 7.84
C ASN A 101 11.36 9.39 7.80
N TYR A 102 10.55 10.44 7.85
CA TYR A 102 9.10 10.29 7.77
C TYR A 102 8.70 9.78 6.38
N ILE A 103 7.92 8.70 6.35
CA ILE A 103 7.50 8.06 5.10
C ILE A 103 6.04 8.43 4.85
N ASN A 104 5.77 9.27 3.85
CA ASN A 104 4.42 9.67 3.47
C ASN A 104 3.95 8.95 2.20
N ALA A 105 4.86 8.65 1.28
CA ALA A 105 4.60 7.88 0.07
C ALA A 105 5.59 6.72 -0.09
N PRO A 106 5.21 5.63 -0.81
CA PRO A 106 6.11 4.52 -1.07
C PRO A 106 7.40 4.89 -1.80
N SER A 107 7.39 5.97 -2.60
CA SER A 107 8.57 6.48 -3.31
C SER A 107 9.58 7.15 -2.39
N GLU A 108 9.20 7.48 -1.15
CA GLU A 108 10.05 8.20 -0.20
C GLU A 108 10.83 7.25 0.73
N ILE A 109 10.63 5.93 0.60
CA ILE A 109 11.34 4.92 1.39
C ILE A 109 12.83 5.00 1.08
N GLY A 110 13.63 5.44 2.06
CA GLY A 110 15.07 5.63 1.92
C GLY A 110 15.51 6.95 1.27
N GLY A 111 14.58 7.87 1.01
CA GLY A 111 14.87 9.23 0.55
C GLY A 111 15.01 10.25 1.68
N ASN A 112 15.16 11.53 1.32
CA ASN A 112 15.43 12.66 2.24
C ASN A 112 14.18 13.23 2.97
N GLY A 113 13.16 12.39 3.18
CA GLY A 113 11.89 12.77 3.83
C GLY A 113 10.81 13.25 2.85
N PRO A 114 9.65 13.68 3.36
CA PRO A 114 8.49 13.98 2.54
C PRO A 114 8.67 15.29 1.77
N THR A 115 8.40 15.26 0.47
CA THR A 115 8.39 16.47 -0.37
C THR A 115 7.09 17.27 -0.25
N THR A 116 6.05 16.66 0.34
CA THR A 116 4.73 17.27 0.56
C THR A 116 4.69 18.10 1.85
N ILE A 117 5.55 19.12 1.95
CA ILE A 117 5.55 20.06 3.07
C ILE A 117 4.95 21.37 2.61
N VAL A 118 3.80 21.72 3.18
CA VAL A 118 3.13 23.00 2.95
C VAL A 118 3.85 24.07 3.79
N LYS A 119 4.24 25.16 3.14
CA LYS A 119 4.91 26.29 3.79
C LYS A 119 3.92 27.10 4.63
N HIS A 120 4.42 27.83 5.63
CA HIS A 120 3.58 28.70 6.45
C HIS A 120 2.87 29.75 5.58
N GLY A 121 1.54 29.76 5.60
CA GLY A 121 0.71 30.75 4.90
C GLY A 121 -0.25 30.21 3.83
N GLU A 122 -0.09 28.95 3.40
CA GLU A 122 -1.01 28.32 2.44
C GLU A 122 -2.15 27.57 3.18
N SER A 123 -3.37 27.69 2.64
CA SER A 123 -4.52 26.96 3.17
C SER A 123 -4.41 25.47 2.87
N ILE A 124 -4.50 24.64 3.90
CA ILE A 124 -4.32 23.18 3.77
C ILE A 124 -5.43 22.55 2.93
N LYS A 125 -6.64 23.11 2.98
CA LYS A 125 -7.77 22.63 2.17
C LYS A 125 -7.49 22.74 0.68
N THR A 126 -6.95 23.87 0.22
CA THR A 126 -6.57 24.06 -1.18
C THR A 126 -5.38 23.20 -1.60
N ALA A 127 -4.46 22.90 -0.66
CA ALA A 127 -3.36 21.98 -0.91
C ALA A 127 -3.83 20.52 -1.03
N ILE A 128 -4.86 20.13 -0.28
CA ILE A 128 -5.45 18.79 -0.32
C ILE A 128 -6.25 18.57 -1.62
N GLU A 129 -7.06 19.55 -2.04
CA GLU A 129 -7.91 19.44 -3.22
C GLU A 129 -7.09 19.24 -4.51
N ASN A 130 -5.96 19.94 -4.64
CA ASN A 130 -5.08 19.88 -5.82
C ASN A 130 -4.12 18.67 -5.82
N ARG A 131 -4.06 17.89 -4.73
CA ARG A 131 -3.05 16.83 -4.56
C ARG A 131 -3.53 15.48 -5.07
N THR A 132 -2.71 14.78 -5.85
CA THR A 132 -2.96 13.36 -6.18
C THR A 132 -2.81 12.46 -4.95
N LEU A 133 -3.76 11.56 -4.72
CA LEU A 133 -3.69 10.61 -3.61
C LEU A 133 -2.47 9.70 -3.73
N ALA A 134 -1.78 9.48 -2.62
CA ALA A 134 -0.64 8.59 -2.57
C ALA A 134 -1.09 7.12 -2.63
N ILE A 135 -0.27 6.29 -3.27
CA ILE A 135 -0.52 4.84 -3.35
C ILE A 135 -0.34 4.24 -1.94
N PRO A 136 -1.24 3.35 -1.49
CA PRO A 136 -1.10 2.64 -0.21
C PRO A 136 0.10 1.68 -0.18
N PHE A 137 0.49 1.29 1.03
CA PHE A 137 1.68 0.46 1.27
C PHE A 137 1.37 -1.02 1.06
N ALA A 138 1.63 -1.51 -0.16
CA ALA A 138 1.58 -2.93 -0.49
C ALA A 138 2.80 -3.71 0.03
N LYS A 139 2.77 -5.05 -0.15
CA LYS A 139 3.85 -5.98 0.25
C LYS A 139 5.24 -5.52 -0.20
N LYS A 140 5.37 -5.06 -1.44
CA LYS A 140 6.64 -4.58 -2.01
C LYS A 140 7.22 -3.41 -1.20
N HIS A 141 6.36 -2.47 -0.79
CA HIS A 141 6.76 -1.30 -0.03
C HIS A 141 7.18 -1.66 1.40
N LEU A 142 6.47 -2.59 2.04
CA LEU A 142 6.86 -3.11 3.35
C LEU A 142 8.24 -3.80 3.27
N SER A 143 8.48 -4.61 2.23
CA SER A 143 9.79 -5.23 2.01
C SER A 143 10.92 -4.20 1.91
N LEU A 144 10.70 -3.07 1.23
CA LEU A 144 11.68 -1.99 1.13
C LEU A 144 11.92 -1.29 2.47
N ILE A 145 10.88 -1.12 3.29
CA ILE A 145 11.03 -0.59 4.66
C ILE A 145 11.90 -1.53 5.49
N VAL A 146 11.64 -2.84 5.44
CA VAL A 146 12.45 -3.83 6.15
C VAL A 146 13.89 -3.79 5.67
N GLU A 147 14.13 -3.73 4.37
CA GLU A 147 15.48 -3.62 3.80
C GLU A 147 16.21 -2.35 4.27
N HIS A 148 15.52 -1.21 4.31
CA HIS A 148 16.08 0.03 4.83
C HIS A 148 16.43 -0.06 6.33
N LEU A 149 15.58 -0.72 7.12
CA LEU A 149 15.86 -0.97 8.54
C LEU A 149 17.11 -1.82 8.73
N TYR A 150 17.28 -2.89 7.95
CA TYR A 150 18.47 -3.75 8.03
C TYR A 150 19.77 -3.06 7.64
N LYS A 151 19.73 -2.12 6.69
CA LYS A 151 20.94 -1.44 6.21
C LYS A 151 21.41 -0.34 7.15
N ASN A 152 20.49 0.37 7.80
CA ASN A 152 20.81 1.62 8.51
C ASN A 152 20.71 1.52 10.04
N PHE A 153 20.16 0.44 10.58
CA PHE A 153 19.91 0.30 12.02
C PHE A 153 20.59 -0.94 12.59
N ALA A 154 20.79 -0.95 13.91
CA ALA A 154 21.41 -2.06 14.60
C ALA A 154 20.50 -3.30 14.57
N LEU A 155 21.11 -4.47 14.35
CA LEU A 155 20.42 -5.77 14.20
C LEU A 155 19.50 -6.15 15.38
N HIS A 156 19.72 -5.59 16.58
CA HIS A 156 18.90 -5.89 17.75
C HIS A 156 17.59 -5.08 17.82
N ASP A 157 17.51 -3.91 17.17
CA ASP A 157 16.33 -3.05 17.17
C ASP A 157 15.32 -3.41 16.07
N VAL A 158 15.81 -4.03 14.99
CA VAL A 158 14.99 -4.40 13.83
C VAL A 158 13.89 -5.41 14.20
N PRO A 159 14.14 -6.51 14.93
CA PRO A 159 13.09 -7.45 15.31
C PRO A 159 11.98 -6.80 16.14
N ARG A 160 12.35 -5.93 17.10
CA ARG A 160 11.38 -5.21 17.94
C ARG A 160 10.47 -4.32 17.11
N THR A 161 11.03 -3.59 16.16
CA THR A 161 10.28 -2.74 15.24
C THR A 161 9.34 -3.58 14.35
N MET A 162 9.81 -4.75 13.90
CA MET A 162 9.00 -5.65 13.08
C MET A 162 7.82 -6.25 13.82
N ASP A 163 7.97 -6.59 15.09
CA ASP A 163 6.85 -7.02 15.91
C ASP A 163 5.81 -5.90 16.11
N LEU A 164 6.23 -4.64 16.24
CA LEU A 164 5.31 -3.50 16.32
C LEU A 164 4.52 -3.31 15.03
N VAL A 165 5.19 -3.35 13.87
CA VAL A 165 4.53 -3.26 12.55
C VAL A 165 3.56 -4.43 12.33
N LYS A 166 3.94 -5.63 12.80
CA LYS A 166 3.08 -6.82 12.77
C LYS A 166 1.82 -6.61 13.60
N ASN A 167 1.96 -6.16 14.84
CA ASN A 167 0.83 -5.93 15.75
C ASN A 167 -0.13 -4.88 15.18
N LEU A 168 0.42 -3.79 14.64
CA LEU A 168 -0.36 -2.74 13.98
C LEU A 168 -1.11 -3.30 12.75
N GLY A 169 -0.44 -4.11 11.94
CA GLY A 169 -1.06 -4.78 10.80
C GLY A 169 -2.25 -5.66 11.21
N PHE A 170 -2.10 -6.51 12.23
CA PHE A 170 -3.20 -7.35 12.69
C PHE A 170 -4.36 -6.55 13.30
N GLU A 171 -4.07 -5.49 14.06
CA GLU A 171 -5.10 -4.62 14.64
C GLU A 171 -5.97 -3.98 13.55
N PHE A 172 -5.33 -3.38 12.53
CA PHE A 172 -6.06 -2.70 11.46
C PHE A 172 -6.66 -3.65 10.44
N ALA A 173 -6.09 -4.85 10.24
CA ALA A 173 -6.74 -5.90 9.46
C ALA A 173 -8.08 -6.31 10.11
N THR A 174 -8.08 -6.52 11.43
CA THR A 174 -9.30 -6.88 12.18
C THR A 174 -10.33 -5.75 12.14
N ARG A 175 -9.89 -4.49 12.32
CA ARG A 175 -10.79 -3.32 12.24
C ARG A 175 -11.35 -3.04 10.85
N SER A 176 -10.61 -3.42 9.80
CA SER A 176 -11.04 -3.17 8.42
C SER A 176 -12.31 -3.94 8.04
N GLY A 177 -12.60 -5.04 8.72
CA GLY A 177 -13.78 -5.87 8.45
C GLY A 177 -13.82 -6.41 7.02
N ILE A 178 -12.67 -6.57 6.37
CA ILE A 178 -12.59 -7.04 4.99
C ILE A 178 -13.14 -8.46 4.91
N THR A 179 -14.12 -8.64 4.05
CA THR A 179 -14.80 -9.91 3.78
C THR A 179 -14.78 -10.15 2.28
N VAL A 180 -15.05 -11.39 1.89
CA VAL A 180 -15.21 -11.77 0.49
C VAL A 180 -16.57 -12.42 0.34
N SER A 181 -17.38 -11.87 -0.56
CA SER A 181 -18.69 -12.37 -0.91
C SER A 181 -18.77 -12.68 -2.41
N ALA A 182 -19.70 -13.55 -2.80
CA ALA A 182 -20.01 -13.79 -4.21
C ALA A 182 -20.41 -12.49 -4.95
N PHE A 183 -20.96 -11.51 -4.22
CA PHE A 183 -21.32 -10.19 -4.74
C PHE A 183 -20.11 -9.30 -5.04
N ASP A 184 -18.94 -9.57 -4.47
CA ASP A 184 -17.71 -8.79 -4.70
C ASP A 184 -17.00 -9.19 -6.00
N VAL A 185 -17.43 -10.30 -6.62
CA VAL A 185 -16.86 -10.79 -7.87
C VAL A 185 -17.60 -10.12 -9.04
N PRO A 186 -17.00 -9.13 -9.74
CA PRO A 186 -17.66 -8.50 -10.87
C PRO A 186 -17.82 -9.54 -12.00
N THR A 187 -19.05 -9.74 -12.44
CA THR A 187 -19.32 -10.56 -13.62
C THR A 187 -19.02 -9.77 -14.88
N TYR A 188 -18.28 -10.36 -15.81
CA TYR A 188 -18.05 -9.76 -17.12
C TYR A 188 -19.17 -10.14 -18.09
N ASP A 189 -20.03 -9.18 -18.40
CA ASP A 189 -21.26 -9.44 -19.19
C ASP A 189 -20.97 -9.77 -20.66
N ARG A 190 -19.92 -9.19 -21.24
CA ARG A 190 -19.59 -9.35 -22.67
C ARG A 190 -18.87 -10.66 -23.01
N LYS A 191 -18.65 -11.57 -22.05
CA LYS A 191 -17.96 -12.85 -22.31
C LYS A 191 -18.66 -13.68 -23.39
N TYR A 192 -19.98 -13.60 -23.48
CA TYR A 192 -20.77 -14.35 -24.44
C TYR A 192 -20.51 -13.90 -25.89
N GLU A 193 -20.28 -12.60 -26.12
CA GLU A 193 -19.90 -12.10 -27.45
C GLU A 193 -18.57 -12.73 -27.91
N TYR A 194 -17.58 -12.79 -27.02
CA TYR A 194 -16.30 -13.43 -27.33
C TYR A 194 -16.44 -14.93 -27.61
N PHE A 195 -17.27 -15.66 -26.86
CA PHE A 195 -17.55 -17.07 -27.15
C PHE A 195 -18.22 -17.26 -28.51
N THR A 196 -19.22 -16.44 -28.85
CA THR A 196 -19.88 -16.56 -30.16
C THR A 196 -18.92 -16.32 -31.33
N VAL A 197 -18.00 -15.36 -31.20
CA VAL A 197 -16.98 -15.09 -32.22
C VAL A 197 -15.94 -16.22 -32.31
N ALA A 198 -15.53 -16.77 -31.16
CA ALA A 198 -14.61 -17.91 -31.10
C ALA A 198 -15.23 -19.17 -31.71
N ASP A 199 -16.46 -19.50 -31.34
CA ASP A 199 -17.20 -20.67 -31.84
C ASP A 199 -17.39 -20.59 -33.36
N ALA A 200 -17.78 -19.41 -33.88
CA ALA A 200 -17.88 -19.19 -35.33
C ALA A 200 -16.53 -19.36 -36.05
N SER A 201 -15.42 -18.98 -35.40
CA SER A 201 -14.08 -19.14 -35.95
C SER A 201 -13.62 -20.60 -35.96
N VAL A 202 -13.95 -21.35 -34.91
CA VAL A 202 -13.70 -22.80 -34.81
C VAL A 202 -14.55 -23.58 -35.82
N GLU A 203 -15.80 -23.21 -36.01
CA GLU A 203 -16.69 -23.83 -37.00
C GLU A 203 -16.15 -23.62 -38.43
N ARG A 204 -15.68 -22.41 -38.74
CA ARG A 204 -15.01 -22.13 -40.01
C ARG A 204 -13.77 -23.02 -40.24
N LEU A 205 -12.92 -23.20 -39.22
CA LEU A 205 -11.74 -24.06 -39.32
C LEU A 205 -12.12 -25.54 -39.49
N THR A 206 -13.14 -26.00 -38.78
CA THR A 206 -13.65 -27.37 -38.88
C THR A 206 -14.22 -27.63 -40.28
N GLY A 207 -14.95 -26.66 -40.84
CA GLY A 207 -15.40 -26.72 -42.23
C GLY A 207 -14.25 -26.75 -43.25
N GLN A 208 -13.15 -26.03 -43.02
CA GLN A 208 -11.96 -26.09 -43.87
C GLN A 208 -11.26 -27.46 -43.78
N PHE A 209 -11.19 -28.05 -42.59
CA PHE A 209 -10.66 -29.41 -42.39
C PHE A 209 -11.50 -30.46 -43.12
N ASN A 210 -12.84 -30.41 -43.01
CA ASN A 210 -13.74 -31.34 -43.71
C ASN A 210 -13.64 -31.24 -45.24
N LYS A 211 -13.27 -30.07 -45.77
CA LYS A 211 -12.99 -29.86 -47.20
C LYS A 211 -11.58 -30.29 -47.62
N GLY A 212 -10.76 -30.79 -46.70
CA GLY A 212 -9.38 -31.21 -46.95
C GLY A 212 -8.37 -30.06 -47.10
N LEU A 213 -8.74 -28.82 -46.71
CA LEU A 213 -7.88 -27.63 -46.85
C LEU A 213 -6.86 -27.48 -45.71
N LEU A 214 -6.99 -28.27 -44.65
CA LEU A 214 -6.14 -28.23 -43.46
C LEU A 214 -5.75 -29.64 -43.05
N THR A 215 -4.51 -29.78 -42.59
CA THR A 215 -4.08 -30.98 -41.87
C THR A 215 -4.58 -30.97 -40.42
N ASN A 216 -4.57 -32.13 -39.75
CA ASN A 216 -5.05 -32.22 -38.37
C ASN A 216 -4.18 -31.38 -37.40
N ASP A 217 -2.87 -31.34 -37.64
CA ASP A 217 -1.92 -30.56 -36.82
C ASP A 217 -2.13 -29.04 -36.98
N GLU A 218 -2.43 -28.57 -38.20
CA GLU A 218 -2.78 -27.17 -38.46
C GLU A 218 -4.14 -26.78 -37.88
N ARG A 219 -5.12 -27.68 -37.94
CA ARG A 219 -6.42 -27.45 -37.28
C ARG A 219 -6.23 -27.31 -35.77
N TYR A 220 -5.49 -28.24 -35.15
CA TYR A 220 -5.26 -28.24 -33.71
C TYR A 220 -4.54 -26.97 -33.25
N SER A 221 -3.44 -26.60 -33.90
CA SER A 221 -2.67 -25.39 -33.55
C SER A 221 -3.47 -24.10 -33.75
N ARG A 222 -4.31 -24.02 -34.78
CA ARG A 222 -5.16 -22.83 -35.03
C ARG A 222 -6.33 -22.72 -34.07
N VAL A 223 -6.91 -23.84 -33.63
CA VAL A 223 -7.97 -23.85 -32.60
C VAL A 223 -7.43 -23.43 -31.24
N VAL A 224 -6.25 -23.89 -30.83
CA VAL A 224 -5.62 -23.49 -29.56
C VAL A 224 -5.24 -22.00 -29.52
N ARG A 225 -5.00 -21.40 -30.69
CA ARG A 225 -4.64 -19.97 -30.81
C ARG A 225 -5.85 -19.03 -30.73
N ILE A 226 -7.05 -19.52 -31.01
CA ILE A 226 -8.31 -18.77 -30.90
C ILE A 226 -8.72 -18.73 -29.44
#